data_AF-A0A519Y5Y7-F1
#
_entry.id   AF-A0A519Y5Y7-F1
#
_cell.length_a   1.000
_cell.length_b   1.000
_cell.length_c   1.000
_cell.angle_alpha   90.00
_cell.angle_beta   90.00
_cell.angle_gamma   90.00
#
_symmetry.space_group_name_H-M   'P 1'
#
loop_
_entity.id
_entity.type
_entity.pdbx_description
1 polymer ?
#
loop_
_entity_poly.entity_id
_entity_poly.type
_entity_poly.pdbx_seq_one_letter_code
_entity_poly.pdbx_strand_id
1 'polypeptide(L)'
;EGLLTLNLVDEIVGNKGNGNKESVAQGTANILNGFFFGMGGCPMIAQTLVNLSAGARARLSAIIASLTILLIVLVGAPVIGKLPMAALVGVMMMVAIGTFEWSSFRIINKMPKADIFIGVVVAAVTVLLHNLALAVLIGVILSALVFAWESARRIRARKYLDENGVKHYEIYGPLFFGSTTAFLEKFDVQDDPENVVIDFKESRIADMSAIDAVHKITERYKKLNKSVTLKHLSADSRLLLRNAAGAIEVNIDDPVYKVADK
;
A
#
# COMPACT_ATOMS: atom_id res chain seq x y z
N GLU A 1 3.41 11.72 -9.13
CA GLU A 1 4.27 12.63 -9.93
C GLU A 1 5.62 12.95 -9.33
N GLY A 2 5.74 13.79 -8.28
CA GLY A 2 7.04 14.25 -7.79
C GLY A 2 8.02 13.13 -7.43
N LEU A 3 7.58 12.14 -6.64
CA LEU A 3 8.41 10.99 -6.26
C LEU A 3 8.76 10.06 -7.44
N LEU A 4 7.87 9.91 -8.42
CA LEU A 4 8.15 9.13 -9.63
C LEU A 4 9.21 9.81 -10.49
N THR A 5 9.10 11.12 -10.64
CA THR A 5 10.10 11.95 -11.34
C THR A 5 11.44 11.86 -10.63
N LEU A 6 11.46 11.96 -9.30
CA LEU A 6 12.68 11.83 -8.50
C LEU A 6 13.37 10.49 -8.74
N ASN A 7 12.64 9.38 -8.66
CA ASN A 7 13.21 8.04 -8.88
C ASN A 7 13.80 7.88 -10.29
N LEU A 8 13.14 8.42 -11.32
CA LEU A 8 13.67 8.40 -12.69
C LEU A 8 14.93 9.25 -12.83
N VAL A 9 14.96 10.42 -12.21
CA VAL A 9 16.14 11.30 -12.20
C VAL A 9 17.30 10.60 -11.48
N ASP A 10 17.02 9.97 -10.34
CA ASP A 10 18.00 9.25 -9.53
C ASP A 10 18.65 8.12 -10.34
N GLU A 11 17.86 7.39 -11.13
CA GLU A 11 18.34 6.33 -12.02
C GLU A 11 19.27 6.86 -13.12
N ILE A 12 18.94 8.01 -13.71
CA ILE A 12 19.73 8.63 -14.80
C ILE A 12 21.02 9.29 -14.28
N VAL A 13 20.95 9.93 -13.11
CA VAL A 13 22.08 10.71 -12.55
C VAL A 13 22.97 9.85 -11.65
N GLY A 14 22.49 8.71 -11.17
CA GLY A 14 23.25 7.78 -10.33
C GLY A 14 23.41 8.24 -8.88
N ASN A 15 22.51 9.09 -8.39
CA ASN A 15 22.48 9.55 -7.00
C ASN A 15 21.06 9.45 -6.44
N LYS A 16 20.93 9.11 -5.17
CA LYS A 16 19.64 8.94 -4.51
C LYS A 16 19.13 10.23 -3.90
N GLY A 17 17.99 10.69 -4.39
CA GLY A 17 17.22 11.79 -3.86
C GLY A 17 16.50 11.44 -2.56
N ASN A 18 16.03 12.48 -1.87
CA ASN A 18 15.25 12.34 -0.65
C ASN A 18 13.79 12.75 -0.91
N GLY A 19 12.89 11.76 -0.97
CA GLY A 19 11.47 11.97 -1.25
C GLY A 19 10.74 12.84 -0.21
N ASN A 20 11.16 12.82 1.06
CA ASN A 20 10.59 13.70 2.07
C ASN A 20 10.97 15.16 1.81
N LYS A 21 12.25 15.40 1.46
CA LYS A 21 12.71 16.75 1.08
C LYS A 21 12.01 17.25 -0.19
N GLU A 22 11.80 16.38 -1.17
CA GLU A 22 11.08 16.71 -2.40
C GLU A 22 9.62 17.08 -2.11
N SER A 23 8.93 16.28 -1.28
CA SER A 23 7.54 16.55 -0.88
C SER A 23 7.41 17.88 -0.14
N VAL A 24 8.32 18.19 0.79
CA VAL A 24 8.35 19.47 1.50
C VAL A 24 8.62 20.62 0.53
N ALA A 25 9.59 20.47 -0.37
CA ALA A 25 9.93 21.50 -1.35
C ALA A 25 8.74 21.80 -2.29
N GLN A 26 8.08 20.77 -2.83
CA GLN A 26 6.90 20.93 -3.69
C GLN A 26 5.73 21.56 -2.90
N GLY A 27 5.52 21.14 -1.65
CA GLY A 27 4.51 21.72 -0.77
C GLY A 27 4.74 23.21 -0.50
N THR A 28 5.96 23.59 -0.11
CA THR A 28 6.33 25.00 0.11
C THR A 28 6.22 25.81 -1.18
N ALA A 29 6.65 25.26 -2.32
CA ALA A 29 6.51 25.92 -3.62
C ALA A 29 5.05 26.20 -3.98
N ASN A 30 4.14 25.25 -3.75
CA ASN A 30 2.71 25.43 -3.99
C ASN A 30 2.05 26.40 -3.03
N ILE A 31 2.46 26.42 -1.75
CA ILE A 31 2.00 27.42 -0.77
C ILE A 31 2.40 28.83 -1.22
N LEU A 32 3.67 29.03 -1.57
CA LEU A 32 4.15 30.31 -2.10
C LEU A 32 3.41 30.71 -3.37
N ASN A 33 3.22 29.78 -4.30
CA ASN A 33 2.49 30.04 -5.54
C ASN A 33 1.03 30.45 -5.29
N GLY A 34 0.38 29.86 -4.27
CA GLY A 34 -0.98 30.21 -3.86
C GLY A 34 -1.12 31.67 -3.41
N PHE A 35 -0.11 32.25 -2.74
CA PHE A 35 -0.10 33.68 -2.40
C PHE A 35 -0.05 34.60 -3.63
N PHE A 36 0.41 34.08 -4.77
CA PHE A 36 0.41 34.78 -6.06
C PHE A 36 -0.75 34.37 -6.96
N PHE A 37 -1.81 33.76 -6.40
CA PHE A 37 -2.99 33.27 -7.13
C PHE A 37 -2.67 32.22 -8.22
N GLY A 38 -1.52 31.55 -8.11
CA GLY A 38 -1.12 30.50 -9.04
C GLY A 38 -1.82 29.18 -8.78
N MET A 39 -1.96 28.36 -9.84
CA MET A 39 -2.50 27.00 -9.74
C MET A 39 -1.48 26.03 -9.12
N GLY A 40 -1.95 24.97 -8.48
CA GLY A 40 -1.08 23.92 -7.94
C GLY A 40 -0.20 23.30 -9.02
N GLY A 41 1.11 23.22 -8.77
CA GLY A 41 2.09 22.63 -9.66
C GLY A 41 2.64 21.30 -9.15
N CYS A 42 3.22 20.54 -10.07
CA CYS A 42 4.01 19.36 -9.75
C CYS A 42 5.17 19.19 -10.75
N PRO A 43 6.21 18.42 -10.39
CA PRO A 43 7.24 18.05 -11.34
C PRO A 43 6.66 17.33 -12.55
N MET A 44 7.13 17.70 -13.74
CA MET A 44 6.73 17.07 -14.99
C MET A 44 7.85 16.17 -15.51
N ILE A 45 7.58 14.87 -15.61
CA ILE A 45 8.56 13.86 -16.05
C ILE A 45 9.10 14.21 -17.45
N ALA A 46 8.23 14.48 -18.42
CA ALA A 46 8.63 14.74 -19.80
C ALA A 46 9.59 15.95 -19.92
N GLN A 47 9.28 17.08 -19.29
CA GLN A 47 10.16 18.26 -19.30
C GLN A 47 11.46 18.00 -18.55
N THR A 48 11.41 17.24 -17.45
CA THR A 48 12.61 16.85 -16.69
C THR A 48 13.54 15.99 -17.56
N LEU A 49 13.01 15.02 -18.29
CA LEU A 49 13.79 14.16 -19.19
C LEU A 49 14.39 14.94 -20.36
N VAL A 50 13.63 15.87 -20.97
CA VAL A 50 14.16 16.76 -22.02
C VAL A 50 15.30 17.61 -21.47
N ASN A 51 15.14 18.16 -20.27
CA ASN A 51 16.16 18.98 -19.64
C ASN A 51 17.43 18.17 -19.31
N LEU A 52 17.28 16.96 -18.75
CA LEU A 52 18.40 16.06 -18.50
C LEU A 52 19.09 15.60 -19.80
N SER A 53 18.33 15.38 -20.88
CA SER A 53 18.86 15.01 -22.19
C SER A 53 19.63 16.16 -22.84
N ALA A 54 19.26 17.41 -22.55
CA ALA A 54 20.02 18.60 -22.94
C ALA A 54 21.31 18.81 -22.11
N GLY A 55 21.65 17.87 -21.22
CA GLY A 55 22.87 17.91 -20.41
C GLY A 55 22.74 18.72 -19.11
N ALA A 56 21.55 19.26 -18.79
CA ALA A 56 21.36 19.98 -17.54
C ALA A 56 21.46 19.02 -16.35
N ARG A 57 22.23 19.42 -15.32
CA ARG A 57 22.39 18.68 -14.06
C ARG A 57 22.30 19.57 -12.82
N ALA A 58 22.28 20.89 -13.00
CA ALA A 58 22.24 21.87 -11.92
C ALA A 58 20.83 22.48 -11.76
N ARG A 59 20.48 22.85 -10.52
CA ARG A 59 19.22 23.56 -10.18
C ARG A 59 19.06 24.89 -10.93
N LEU A 60 20.17 25.49 -11.35
CA LEU A 60 20.19 26.72 -12.16
C LEU A 60 19.34 26.61 -13.42
N SER A 61 19.24 25.41 -14.01
CA SER A 61 18.43 25.17 -15.20
C SER A 61 16.95 25.49 -14.99
N ALA A 62 16.39 25.15 -13.81
CA ALA A 62 14.98 25.44 -13.50
C ALA A 62 14.74 26.93 -13.28
N ILE A 63 15.72 27.64 -12.70
CA ILE A 63 15.68 29.10 -12.52
C ILE A 63 15.72 29.81 -13.86
N ILE A 64 16.61 29.38 -14.77
CA ILE A 64 16.67 29.93 -16.13
C ILE A 64 15.33 29.68 -16.84
N ALA A 65 14.79 28.46 -16.78
CA ALA A 65 13.52 28.13 -17.41
C ALA A 65 12.36 29.00 -16.89
N SER A 66 12.25 29.22 -15.58
CA SER A 66 11.18 30.05 -15.00
C SER A 66 11.31 31.53 -15.40
N LEU A 67 12.53 32.08 -15.39
CA LEU A 67 12.80 33.44 -15.85
C LEU A 67 12.54 33.61 -17.35
N THR A 68 12.92 32.62 -18.16
CA THR A 68 12.64 32.63 -19.60
C THR A 68 11.14 32.58 -19.88
N ILE A 69 10.38 31.74 -19.18
CA ILE A 69 8.91 31.70 -19.31
C ILE A 69 8.32 33.06 -18.90
N LEU A 70 8.76 33.64 -17.78
CA LEU A 70 8.29 34.95 -17.34
C LEU A 70 8.55 36.03 -18.41
N LEU A 71 9.75 36.05 -19.00
CA LEU A 71 10.11 36.99 -20.07
C LEU A 71 9.23 36.79 -21.31
N ILE A 72 9.03 35.55 -21.74
CA ILE A 72 8.18 35.20 -22.88
C ILE A 72 6.73 35.63 -22.63
N VAL A 73 6.21 35.45 -21.43
CA VAL A 73 4.84 35.87 -21.09
C VAL A 73 4.72 37.39 -21.09
N LEU A 74 5.67 38.12 -20.50
CA LEU A 74 5.63 39.58 -20.42
C LEU A 74 5.82 40.27 -21.78
N VAL A 75 6.75 39.78 -22.61
CA VAL A 75 7.09 40.39 -23.91
C VAL A 75 6.26 39.81 -25.05
N GLY A 76 5.98 38.50 -24.99
CA GLY A 76 5.30 37.73 -26.03
C GLY A 76 3.77 37.77 -25.95
N ALA A 77 3.18 38.37 -24.91
CA ALA A 77 1.73 38.55 -24.78
C ALA A 77 0.98 38.96 -26.08
N PRO A 78 1.42 39.97 -26.86
CA PRO A 78 0.71 40.38 -28.08
C PRO A 78 0.76 39.34 -29.21
N VAL A 79 1.72 38.41 -29.17
CA VAL A 79 1.83 37.29 -30.13
C VAL A 79 1.03 36.10 -29.64
N ILE A 80 1.13 35.78 -28.34
CA ILE A 80 0.39 34.69 -27.70
C ILE A 80 -1.13 34.88 -27.87
N GLY A 81 -1.62 36.11 -27.73
CA GLY A 81 -3.03 36.44 -27.94
C GLY A 81 -3.55 36.21 -29.37
N LYS A 82 -2.67 36.03 -30.35
CA LYS A 82 -3.02 35.73 -31.75
C LYS A 82 -2.98 34.24 -32.08
N LEU A 83 -2.59 33.38 -31.14
CA LEU A 83 -2.52 31.94 -31.40
C LEU A 83 -3.93 31.39 -31.66
N PRO A 84 -4.13 30.64 -32.77
CA PRO A 84 -5.42 30.03 -33.04
C PRO A 84 -5.69 28.91 -32.03
N MET A 85 -6.92 28.85 -31.51
CA MET A 85 -7.36 27.79 -30.59
C MET A 85 -7.17 26.40 -31.19
N ALA A 86 -7.27 26.26 -32.51
CA ALA A 86 -7.01 25.01 -33.21
C ALA A 86 -5.58 24.46 -32.99
N ALA A 87 -4.57 25.34 -32.93
CA ALA A 87 -3.20 24.91 -32.64
C ALA A 87 -3.06 24.38 -31.21
N LEU A 88 -3.69 25.06 -30.24
CA LEU A 88 -3.69 24.63 -28.83
C LEU A 88 -4.38 23.28 -28.66
N VAL A 89 -5.53 23.08 -29.30
CA VAL A 89 -6.24 21.79 -29.30
C VAL A 89 -5.37 20.69 -29.92
N GLY A 90 -4.68 20.98 -31.03
CA GLY A 90 -3.75 20.04 -31.66
C GLY A 90 -2.63 19.60 -30.73
N VAL A 91 -2.01 20.54 -30.01
CA VAL A 91 -0.99 20.21 -29.00
C VAL A 91 -1.59 19.37 -27.87
N MET A 92 -2.77 19.72 -27.36
CA MET A 92 -3.43 18.96 -26.29
C MET A 92 -3.81 17.54 -26.71
N MET A 93 -4.22 17.33 -27.97
CA MET A 93 -4.46 16.00 -28.54
C MET A 93 -3.19 15.15 -28.58
N MET A 94 -2.07 15.73 -29.02
CA MET A 94 -0.77 15.04 -29.01
C MET A 94 -0.32 14.67 -27.59
N VAL A 95 -0.51 15.57 -26.63
CA VAL A 95 -0.22 15.30 -25.21
C VAL A 95 -1.11 14.18 -24.67
N ALA A 96 -2.41 14.19 -24.98
CA ALA A 96 -3.33 13.14 -24.54
C ALA A 96 -2.96 11.76 -25.10
N ILE A 97 -2.63 11.69 -26.39
CA ILE A 97 -2.18 10.46 -27.05
C ILE A 97 -0.85 9.97 -26.47
N GLY A 98 0.09 10.88 -26.19
CA GLY A 98 1.39 10.55 -25.61
C GLY A 98 1.34 10.18 -24.13
N THR A 99 0.35 10.67 -23.38
CA THR A 99 0.16 10.32 -21.96
C THR A 99 -0.53 8.96 -21.80
N PHE A 100 -1.29 8.52 -22.80
CA PHE A 100 -1.97 7.23 -22.77
C PHE A 100 -0.96 6.08 -22.91
N GLU A 101 -0.91 5.20 -21.92
CA GLU A 101 -0.01 4.04 -21.93
C GLU A 101 -0.58 2.91 -22.78
N TRP A 102 -0.38 2.99 -24.11
CA TRP A 102 -0.90 2.02 -25.08
C TRP A 102 -0.47 0.58 -24.83
N SER A 103 0.69 0.38 -24.19
CA SER A 103 1.18 -0.97 -23.86
C SER A 103 0.29 -1.68 -22.84
N SER A 104 -0.48 -0.93 -22.03
CA SER A 104 -1.41 -1.45 -21.02
C SER A 104 -2.38 -2.47 -21.60
N PHE A 105 -2.89 -2.25 -22.82
CA PHE A 105 -3.80 -3.20 -23.47
C PHE A 105 -3.14 -4.53 -23.83
N ARG A 106 -1.83 -4.53 -24.11
CA ARG A 106 -1.09 -5.76 -24.45
C ARG A 106 -0.79 -6.60 -23.20
N ILE A 107 -0.60 -5.93 -22.06
CA ILE A 107 -0.25 -6.59 -20.80
C ILE A 107 -1.44 -6.83 -19.88
N ILE A 108 -2.64 -6.32 -20.22
CA ILE A 108 -3.83 -6.44 -19.38
C ILE A 108 -4.13 -7.89 -18.99
N ASN A 109 -3.96 -8.85 -19.90
CA ASN A 109 -4.19 -10.27 -19.62
C ASN A 109 -3.14 -10.92 -18.70
N LYS A 110 -2.05 -10.21 -18.38
CA LYS A 110 -0.98 -10.69 -17.48
C LYS A 110 -1.09 -10.10 -16.07
N MET A 111 -2.00 -9.15 -15.85
CA MET A 111 -2.18 -8.47 -14.56
C MET A 111 -3.14 -9.24 -13.65
N PRO A 112 -3.03 -9.10 -12.31
CA PRO A 112 -4.04 -9.61 -11.38
C PRO A 112 -5.44 -9.08 -11.75
N LYS A 113 -6.46 -9.94 -11.69
CA LYS A 113 -7.83 -9.57 -12.06
C LYS A 113 -8.37 -8.38 -11.24
N ALA A 114 -7.93 -8.26 -9.98
CA ALA A 114 -8.32 -7.18 -9.10
C ALA A 114 -7.78 -5.82 -9.58
N ASP A 115 -6.51 -5.77 -10.00
CA ASP A 115 -5.88 -4.54 -10.51
C ASP A 115 -6.53 -4.07 -11.80
N ILE A 116 -6.86 -5.00 -12.71
CA ILE A 116 -7.60 -4.70 -13.95
C ILE A 116 -8.97 -4.11 -13.61
N PHE A 117 -9.70 -4.74 -12.68
CA PHE A 117 -11.01 -4.26 -12.25
C PHE A 117 -10.94 -2.85 -11.67
N ILE A 118 -9.99 -2.58 -10.78
CA ILE A 118 -9.79 -1.25 -10.19
C ILE A 118 -9.48 -0.23 -11.29
N GLY A 119 -8.56 -0.55 -12.21
CA GLY A 119 -8.20 0.35 -13.32
C GLY A 119 -9.39 0.70 -14.21
N VAL A 120 -10.21 -0.29 -14.59
CA VAL A 120 -11.42 -0.08 -15.39
C VAL A 120 -12.44 0.78 -14.63
N VAL A 121 -12.65 0.53 -13.33
CA VAL A 121 -13.56 1.34 -12.52
C VAL A 121 -13.09 2.79 -12.44
N VAL A 122 -11.81 3.04 -12.12
CA VAL A 122 -11.25 4.39 -12.05
C VAL A 122 -11.38 5.11 -13.40
N ALA A 123 -11.08 4.44 -14.51
CA ALA A 123 -11.24 5.00 -15.85
C ALA A 123 -12.71 5.33 -16.17
N ALA A 124 -13.64 4.40 -15.92
CA ALA A 124 -15.06 4.60 -16.16
C ALA A 124 -15.61 5.77 -15.33
N VAL A 125 -15.27 5.83 -14.04
CA VAL A 125 -15.66 6.93 -13.14
C VAL A 125 -15.10 8.27 -13.64
N THR A 126 -13.84 8.31 -14.06
CA THR A 126 -13.21 9.53 -14.58
C THR A 126 -13.92 10.03 -15.84
N VAL A 127 -14.25 9.13 -16.77
CA VAL A 127 -14.89 9.47 -18.05
C VAL A 127 -16.36 9.85 -17.88
N LEU A 128 -17.11 9.13 -17.05
CA LEU A 128 -18.55 9.31 -16.91
C LEU A 128 -18.92 10.47 -15.97
N LEU A 129 -18.17 10.66 -14.88
CA LEU A 129 -18.46 11.70 -13.89
C LEU A 129 -17.62 12.96 -14.08
N HIS A 130 -16.67 12.95 -15.03
CA HIS A 130 -15.73 14.05 -15.28
C HIS A 130 -15.03 14.56 -14.02
N ASN A 131 -14.83 13.68 -13.02
CA ASN A 131 -14.28 14.02 -11.71
C ASN A 131 -13.11 13.08 -11.35
N LEU A 132 -11.90 13.53 -11.69
CA LEU A 132 -10.68 12.79 -11.43
C LEU A 132 -10.45 12.58 -9.91
N ALA A 133 -10.77 13.56 -9.07
CA ALA A 133 -10.56 13.47 -7.63
C ALA A 133 -11.40 12.35 -7.00
N LEU A 134 -12.68 12.25 -7.41
CA LEU A 134 -13.56 11.17 -6.98
C LEU A 134 -13.09 9.81 -7.49
N ALA A 135 -12.63 9.72 -8.74
CA ALA A 135 -12.08 8.49 -9.29
C ALA A 135 -10.85 8.00 -8.53
N VAL A 136 -9.92 8.90 -8.18
CA VAL A 136 -8.74 8.58 -7.37
C VAL A 136 -9.16 8.10 -5.97
N LEU A 137 -10.11 8.77 -5.32
CA LEU A 137 -10.61 8.36 -4.01
C LEU A 137 -11.18 6.94 -4.04
N ILE A 138 -12.05 6.64 -5.00
CA ILE A 138 -12.63 5.30 -5.18
C ILE A 138 -11.54 4.27 -5.46
N GLY A 139 -10.59 4.58 -6.33
CA GLY A 139 -9.46 3.71 -6.65
C GLY A 139 -8.62 3.36 -5.43
N VAL A 140 -8.32 4.33 -4.58
CA VAL A 140 -7.57 4.12 -3.32
C VAL A 140 -8.36 3.23 -2.35
N ILE A 141 -9.67 3.48 -2.19
CA ILE A 141 -10.52 2.66 -1.31
C ILE A 141 -10.58 1.21 -1.81
N LEU A 142 -10.83 0.99 -3.11
CA LEU A 142 -10.89 -0.36 -3.67
C LEU A 142 -9.54 -1.08 -3.56
N SER A 143 -8.44 -0.37 -3.82
CA SER A 143 -7.09 -0.93 -3.68
C SER A 143 -6.80 -1.35 -2.23
N ALA A 144 -7.19 -0.52 -1.26
CA ALA A 144 -7.04 -0.84 0.16
C ALA A 144 -7.88 -2.07 0.57
N LEU A 145 -9.12 -2.18 0.07
CA LEU A 145 -9.99 -3.34 0.32
C LEU A 145 -9.44 -4.63 -0.28
N VAL A 146 -8.97 -4.58 -1.54
CA VAL A 146 -8.34 -5.73 -2.20
C VAL A 146 -7.08 -6.15 -1.45
N PHE A 147 -6.22 -5.20 -1.08
CA PHE A 147 -5.02 -5.47 -0.29
C PHE A 147 -5.35 -6.12 1.07
N ALA A 148 -6.37 -5.61 1.77
CA ALA A 148 -6.84 -6.19 3.02
C ALA A 148 -7.34 -7.63 2.81
N TRP A 149 -8.12 -7.87 1.76
CA TRP A 149 -8.65 -9.20 1.44
C TRP A 149 -7.54 -10.21 1.07
N GLU A 150 -6.58 -9.81 0.25
CA GLU A 150 -5.43 -10.67 -0.10
C GLU A 150 -4.53 -10.93 1.11
N SER A 151 -4.38 -9.95 2.00
CA SER A 151 -3.65 -10.12 3.27
C SER A 151 -4.37 -11.09 4.21
N ALA A 152 -5.70 -11.04 4.29
CA ALA A 152 -6.51 -12.00 5.06
C ALA A 152 -6.34 -13.44 4.58
N ARG A 153 -6.26 -13.67 3.26
CA ARG A 153 -6.11 -15.02 2.68
C ARG A 153 -4.73 -15.63 2.87
N ARG A 154 -3.73 -14.85 3.29
CA ARG A 154 -2.34 -15.31 3.43
C ARG A 154 -2.05 -16.04 4.73
N ILE A 155 -3.04 -16.23 5.61
CA ILE A 155 -2.82 -17.00 6.84
C ILE A 155 -2.54 -18.48 6.54
N ARG A 156 -1.40 -18.98 7.04
CA ARG A 156 -0.97 -20.37 6.86
C ARG A 156 -0.68 -20.97 8.22
N ALA A 157 -0.85 -22.29 8.32
CA ALA A 157 -0.48 -23.05 9.51
C ALA A 157 0.42 -24.20 9.08
N ARG A 158 1.63 -24.28 9.65
CA ARG A 158 2.48 -25.46 9.54
C ARG A 158 2.12 -26.40 10.69
N LYS A 159 1.93 -27.68 10.38
CA LYS A 159 1.56 -28.70 11.35
C LYS A 159 2.68 -29.73 11.43
N TYR A 160 3.15 -30.05 12.63
CA TYR A 160 4.02 -31.19 12.87
C TYR A 160 3.72 -31.82 14.23
N LEU A 161 4.09 -33.09 14.38
CA LEU A 161 4.01 -33.81 15.65
C LEU A 161 5.42 -33.89 16.24
N ASP A 162 5.56 -33.56 17.51
CA ASP A 162 6.81 -33.70 18.24
C ASP A 162 7.03 -35.15 18.71
N GLU A 163 8.25 -35.48 19.12
CA GLU A 163 8.63 -36.81 19.64
C GLU A 163 7.81 -37.20 20.88
N ASN A 164 7.29 -36.22 21.61
CA ASN A 164 6.42 -36.39 22.78
C ASN A 164 4.93 -36.59 22.43
N GLY A 165 4.57 -36.70 21.15
CA GLY A 165 3.19 -36.86 20.69
C GLY A 165 2.34 -35.57 20.76
N VAL A 166 2.98 -34.41 20.99
CA VAL A 166 2.34 -33.10 21.02
C VAL A 166 2.22 -32.55 19.60
N LYS A 167 1.07 -31.99 19.22
CA LYS A 167 0.89 -31.38 17.89
C LYS A 167 1.16 -29.89 17.93
N HIS A 168 2.04 -29.42 17.04
CA HIS A 168 2.44 -28.03 16.92
C HIS A 168 1.79 -27.39 15.70
N TYR A 169 1.15 -26.24 15.91
CA TYR A 169 0.57 -25.37 14.90
C TYR A 169 1.35 -24.05 14.85
N GLU A 170 2.27 -23.91 13.90
CA GLU A 170 2.96 -22.63 13.67
C GLU A 170 2.13 -21.79 12.71
N ILE A 171 1.65 -20.64 13.20
CA ILE A 171 0.80 -19.74 12.43
C ILE A 171 1.67 -18.66 11.78
N TYR A 172 1.41 -18.42 10.49
CA TYR A 172 2.11 -17.43 9.69
C TYR A 172 1.11 -16.42 9.13
N GLY A 173 1.47 -15.13 9.21
CA GLY A 173 0.68 -14.03 8.66
C GLY A 173 -0.24 -13.36 9.67
N PRO A 174 -0.87 -12.24 9.29
CA PRO A 174 -1.68 -11.44 10.21
C PRO A 174 -3.00 -12.15 10.53
N LEU A 175 -3.31 -12.28 11.82
CA LEU A 175 -4.61 -12.73 12.32
C LEU A 175 -5.46 -11.51 12.71
N PHE A 176 -6.46 -11.24 11.90
CA PHE A 176 -7.47 -10.19 12.08
C PHE A 176 -8.84 -10.69 11.58
N PHE A 177 -9.90 -9.90 11.73
CA PHE A 177 -11.30 -10.23 11.39
C PHE A 177 -11.43 -10.98 10.06
N GLY A 178 -10.78 -10.51 8.99
CA GLY A 178 -10.85 -11.11 7.66
C GLY A 178 -10.19 -12.49 7.50
N SER A 179 -9.34 -12.88 8.45
CA SER A 179 -8.59 -14.16 8.43
C SER A 179 -9.09 -15.18 9.45
N THR A 180 -10.05 -14.80 10.32
CA THR A 180 -10.54 -15.65 11.42
C THR A 180 -11.13 -16.99 10.96
N THR A 181 -11.92 -16.99 9.89
CA THR A 181 -12.48 -18.23 9.32
C THR A 181 -11.37 -19.15 8.81
N ALA A 182 -10.45 -18.59 8.02
CA ALA A 182 -9.33 -19.33 7.45
C ALA A 182 -8.38 -19.87 8.54
N PHE A 183 -8.25 -19.18 9.67
CA PHE A 183 -7.55 -19.64 10.86
C PHE A 183 -8.24 -20.86 11.49
N LEU A 184 -9.54 -20.76 11.78
CA LEU A 184 -10.29 -21.82 12.45
C LEU A 184 -10.32 -23.11 11.62
N GLU A 185 -10.38 -23.01 10.30
CA GLU A 185 -10.33 -24.16 9.37
C GLU A 185 -8.97 -24.87 9.35
N LYS A 186 -7.91 -24.29 9.92
CA LYS A 186 -6.60 -24.97 9.98
C LYS A 186 -6.54 -26.03 11.07
N PHE A 187 -7.43 -26.02 12.05
CA PHE A 187 -7.36 -26.91 13.20
C PHE A 187 -8.26 -28.11 13.02
N ASP A 188 -7.71 -29.30 13.28
CA ASP A 188 -8.48 -30.53 13.24
C ASP A 188 -8.80 -30.99 14.67
N VAL A 189 -9.79 -30.35 15.26
CA VAL A 189 -10.04 -30.45 16.70
C VAL A 189 -10.41 -31.88 17.12
N GLN A 190 -10.98 -32.70 16.23
CA GLN A 190 -11.38 -34.07 16.55
C GLN A 190 -10.19 -35.04 16.55
N ASP A 191 -9.36 -35.00 15.51
CA ASP A 191 -8.27 -35.97 15.30
C ASP A 191 -6.94 -35.57 15.96
N ASP A 192 -6.86 -34.39 16.57
CA ASP A 192 -5.66 -33.91 17.25
C ASP A 192 -5.37 -34.67 18.57
N PRO A 193 -4.09 -34.78 18.99
CA PRO A 193 -3.72 -35.40 20.27
C PRO A 193 -4.20 -34.58 21.47
N GLU A 194 -4.07 -35.15 22.68
CA GLU A 194 -4.48 -34.50 23.94
C GLU A 194 -3.79 -33.16 24.18
N ASN A 195 -2.55 -33.01 23.74
CA ASN A 195 -1.74 -31.80 23.94
C ASN A 195 -1.46 -31.11 22.60
N VAL A 196 -1.89 -29.85 22.49
CA VAL A 196 -1.71 -29.03 21.27
C VAL A 196 -1.02 -27.72 21.61
N VAL A 197 -0.04 -27.34 20.80
CA VAL A 197 0.69 -26.07 20.91
C VAL A 197 0.35 -25.19 19.71
N ILE A 198 -0.10 -23.97 19.95
CA ILE A 198 -0.33 -22.94 18.92
C ILE A 198 0.76 -21.87 19.06
N ASP A 199 1.62 -21.77 18.06
CA ASP A 199 2.76 -20.87 18.03
C ASP A 199 2.47 -19.65 17.13
N PHE A 200 2.54 -18.46 17.72
CA PHE A 200 2.35 -17.17 17.04
C PHE A 200 3.65 -16.44 16.71
N LYS A 201 4.81 -17.11 16.72
CA LYS A 201 6.11 -16.47 16.46
C LYS A 201 6.16 -15.60 15.20
N GLU A 202 5.51 -16.07 14.13
CA GLU A 202 5.46 -15.42 12.80
C GLU A 202 4.05 -14.90 12.47
N SER A 203 3.21 -14.70 13.49
CA SER A 203 1.84 -14.22 13.35
C SER A 203 1.51 -13.16 14.39
N ARG A 204 0.59 -12.26 14.04
CA ARG A 204 0.17 -11.19 14.93
C ARG A 204 -1.34 -11.13 15.03
N ILE A 205 -1.83 -11.10 16.25
CA ILE A 205 -3.23 -10.86 16.58
C ILE A 205 -3.45 -9.34 16.52
N ALA A 206 -4.23 -8.87 15.55
CA ALA A 206 -4.35 -7.45 15.23
C ALA A 206 -5.64 -6.79 15.74
N ASP A 207 -6.71 -7.55 16.01
CA ASP A 207 -7.99 -7.02 16.45
C ASP A 207 -8.74 -7.94 17.44
N MET A 208 -9.87 -7.45 17.96
CA MET A 208 -10.71 -8.21 18.90
C MET A 208 -11.30 -9.47 18.27
N SER A 209 -11.63 -9.45 16.99
CA SER A 209 -12.18 -10.62 16.30
C SER A 209 -11.16 -11.76 16.20
N ALA A 210 -9.88 -11.44 16.04
CA ALA A 210 -8.79 -12.41 16.12
C ALA A 210 -8.68 -13.04 17.52
N ILE A 211 -8.85 -12.24 18.57
CA ILE A 211 -8.86 -12.74 19.96
C ILE A 211 -10.04 -13.68 20.18
N ASP A 212 -11.23 -13.31 19.72
CA ASP A 212 -12.42 -14.16 19.78
C ASP A 212 -12.23 -15.46 19.00
N ALA A 213 -11.53 -15.43 17.87
CA ALA A 213 -11.21 -16.64 17.11
C ALA A 213 -10.25 -17.57 17.88
N VAL A 214 -9.24 -17.02 18.54
CA VAL A 214 -8.34 -17.78 19.43
C VAL A 214 -9.12 -18.34 20.62
N HIS A 215 -10.00 -17.55 21.22
CA HIS A 215 -10.84 -18.01 22.32
C HIS A 215 -11.75 -19.17 21.90
N LYS A 216 -12.45 -19.02 20.76
CA LYS A 216 -13.31 -20.06 20.19
C LYS A 216 -12.55 -21.35 19.91
N ILE A 217 -11.31 -21.30 19.43
CA ILE A 217 -10.54 -22.53 19.20
C ILE A 217 -10.16 -23.18 20.52
N THR A 218 -9.70 -22.41 21.51
CA THR A 218 -9.37 -22.95 22.85
C THR A 218 -10.58 -23.59 23.53
N GLU A 219 -11.77 -23.00 23.42
CA GLU A 219 -13.01 -23.60 23.94
C GLU A 219 -13.37 -24.91 23.23
N ARG A 220 -13.16 -25.01 21.91
CA ARG A 220 -13.44 -26.23 21.15
C ARG A 220 -12.56 -27.39 21.59
N TYR A 221 -11.26 -27.15 21.83
CA TYR A 221 -10.37 -28.18 22.39
C TYR A 221 -10.73 -28.53 23.83
N LYS A 222 -11.09 -27.52 24.65
CA LYS A 222 -11.52 -27.75 26.04
C LYS A 222 -12.76 -28.63 26.14
N LYS A 223 -13.74 -28.46 25.24
CA LYS A 223 -14.94 -29.33 25.16
C LYS A 223 -14.61 -30.80 24.91
N LEU A 224 -13.46 -31.10 24.32
CA LEU A 224 -12.95 -32.46 24.10
C LEU A 224 -11.90 -32.88 25.15
N ASN A 225 -11.76 -32.12 26.25
CA ASN A 225 -10.77 -32.33 27.30
C ASN A 225 -9.31 -32.35 26.80
N LYS A 226 -9.02 -31.64 25.70
CA LYS A 226 -7.65 -31.47 25.17
C LYS A 226 -7.02 -30.19 25.72
N SER A 227 -5.73 -30.23 26.04
CA SER A 227 -4.95 -29.09 26.52
C SER A 227 -4.39 -28.28 25.35
N VAL A 228 -4.46 -26.94 25.44
CA VAL A 228 -3.94 -26.03 24.42
C VAL A 228 -2.96 -25.05 25.05
N THR A 229 -1.72 -25.05 24.57
CA THR A 229 -0.67 -24.10 24.98
C THR A 229 -0.45 -23.06 23.89
N LEU A 230 -0.56 -21.77 24.23
CA LEU A 230 -0.29 -20.67 23.30
C LEU A 230 1.13 -20.13 23.51
N LYS A 231 1.94 -20.05 22.45
CA LYS A 231 3.33 -19.54 22.48
C LYS A 231 3.51 -18.27 21.66
N HIS A 232 4.50 -17.45 22.04
CA HIS A 232 4.92 -16.22 21.34
C HIS A 232 3.81 -15.17 21.11
N LEU A 233 2.86 -15.07 22.04
CA LEU A 233 1.87 -14.00 22.02
C LEU A 233 2.53 -12.64 22.32
N SER A 234 2.16 -11.60 21.58
CA SER A 234 2.59 -10.22 21.86
C SER A 234 2.03 -9.72 23.20
N ALA A 235 2.70 -8.76 23.84
CA ALA A 235 2.28 -8.20 25.14
C ALA A 235 0.85 -7.63 25.10
N ASP A 236 0.49 -6.93 24.01
CA ASP A 236 -0.85 -6.38 23.79
C ASP A 236 -1.91 -7.50 23.70
N SER A 237 -1.59 -8.60 23.02
CA SER A 237 -2.48 -9.76 22.90
C SER A 237 -2.67 -10.50 24.23
N ARG A 238 -1.63 -10.56 25.08
CA ARG A 238 -1.70 -11.18 26.41
C ARG A 238 -2.65 -10.43 27.35
N LEU A 239 -2.63 -9.10 27.30
CA LEU A 239 -3.53 -8.26 28.11
C LEU A 239 -4.99 -8.52 27.74
N LEU A 240 -5.28 -8.64 26.45
CA LEU A 240 -6.63 -8.85 25.95
C LEU A 240 -7.15 -10.28 26.21
N LEU A 241 -6.29 -11.29 26.09
CA LEU A 241 -6.62 -12.68 26.43
C LEU A 241 -6.81 -12.90 27.95
N ARG A 242 -6.07 -12.17 28.80
CA ARG A 242 -6.26 -12.19 30.26
C ARG A 242 -7.65 -11.71 30.68
N ASN A 243 -8.24 -10.77 29.96
CA ASN A 243 -9.61 -10.31 30.25
C ASN A 243 -10.68 -11.33 29.86
N ALA A 244 -10.36 -12.29 28.98
CA ALA A 244 -11.22 -13.41 28.60
C ALA A 244 -10.98 -14.67 29.47
N ALA A 245 -10.12 -14.59 30.49
CA ALA A 245 -9.54 -15.72 31.23
C ALA A 245 -10.45 -16.32 32.31
N GLY A 246 -11.67 -16.72 31.96
CA GLY A 246 -12.45 -17.65 32.79
C GLY A 246 -11.99 -19.12 32.67
N ALA A 247 -11.13 -19.45 31.69
CA ALA A 247 -11.02 -20.84 31.24
C ALA A 247 -9.66 -21.30 30.67
N ILE A 248 -8.62 -20.47 30.63
CA ILE A 248 -7.37 -20.79 29.91
C ILE A 248 -6.22 -20.97 30.91
N GLU A 249 -5.75 -22.21 31.10
CA GLU A 249 -4.41 -22.48 31.62
C GLU A 249 -3.40 -22.07 30.54
N VAL A 250 -3.05 -20.79 30.53
CA VAL A 250 -1.96 -20.31 29.70
C VAL A 250 -0.68 -20.73 30.41
N ASN A 251 -0.11 -21.89 30.07
CA ASN A 251 1.25 -22.22 30.48
C ASN A 251 2.21 -21.37 29.63
N ILE A 252 2.41 -20.13 30.07
CA ILE A 252 3.26 -19.13 29.44
C ILE A 252 4.71 -19.50 29.78
N ASP A 253 5.28 -20.44 29.06
CA ASP A 253 6.71 -20.73 29.14
C ASP A 253 7.43 -19.74 28.20
N ASP A 254 7.83 -18.58 28.74
CA ASP A 254 8.46 -17.49 27.99
C ASP A 254 9.93 -17.28 28.38
N PRO A 255 10.88 -17.78 27.57
CA PRO A 255 12.15 -17.12 27.36
C PRO A 255 11.92 -15.80 26.61
N VAL A 256 12.68 -14.76 26.94
CA VAL A 256 12.53 -13.42 26.33
C VAL A 256 12.91 -13.47 24.85
N TYR A 257 11.93 -13.37 23.95
CA TYR A 257 12.16 -13.33 22.50
C TYR A 257 11.74 -11.99 21.89
N LYS A 258 12.45 -11.56 20.82
CA LYS A 258 12.04 -10.41 20.00
C LYS A 258 10.79 -10.78 19.19
N VAL A 259 9.68 -10.12 19.50
CA VAL A 259 8.44 -10.15 18.70
C VAL A 259 8.63 -9.28 17.46
N ALA A 260 8.03 -9.63 16.33
CA ALA A 260 8.10 -8.84 15.11
C ALA A 260 7.62 -7.38 15.35
N ASP A 261 8.47 -6.42 15.02
CA ASP A 261 8.22 -4.98 15.24
C ASP A 261 7.08 -4.43 14.35
N LYS A 262 6.51 -3.29 14.77
CA LYS A 262 5.38 -2.60 14.12
C LYS A 262 5.66 -2.16 12.69
#